data_AF-A0A7S2YA02-F1
#
_entry.id   AF-A0A7S2YA02-F1
#
_cell.length_a   1.000
_cell.length_b   1.000
_cell.length_c   1.000
_cell.angle_alpha   90.00
_cell.angle_beta   90.00
_cell.angle_gamma   90.00
#
_symmetry.space_group_name_H-M   'P 1'
#
loop_
_entity.id
_entity.type
_entity.pdbx_description
1 polymer ?
#
loop_
_entity_poly.entity_id
_entity_poly.type
_entity_poly.pdbx_seq_one_letter_code
_entity_poly.pdbx_strand_id
1 'polypeptide(L)'
;MVSIRREQLALLVCLLSVAAAFTTPSGLTTATRSSFPSIRLQQSKETDAEVSSDENKAEHQFYSLDISKTIYTSSIKSPKDTYIAFAEKGAANAKMAKRKIFHQSVLGGCYVGFGGLLSLSVAGNIGGIGAANPGLVKMAFAALFPVNLLLILTTGGQLFTGNSATVAAARYEDLVDNRELIRSWVVSLTGNVVGCALMALAASYAGILTGGTSALCTKMAIGKVGATAMQNFVKAIMCNW
;
A
#
# COMPACT_ATOMS: atom_id res chain seq x y z
N MET A 1 10.87 9.19 -35.15
CA MET A 1 10.54 7.77 -35.42
C MET A 1 11.32 6.92 -34.42
N VAL A 2 10.67 6.51 -33.32
CA VAL A 2 11.34 5.97 -32.13
C VAL A 2 11.74 4.52 -32.38
N SER A 3 13.04 4.27 -32.53
CA SER A 3 13.60 2.92 -32.64
C SER A 3 13.46 2.20 -31.30
N ILE A 4 12.49 1.30 -31.22
CA ILE A 4 12.29 0.41 -30.08
C ILE A 4 13.53 -0.50 -30.00
N ARG A 5 14.36 -0.32 -28.98
CA ARG A 5 15.42 -1.29 -28.67
C ARG A 5 14.74 -2.62 -28.33
N ARG A 6 15.06 -3.68 -29.07
CA ARG A 6 14.48 -5.03 -28.94
C ARG A 6 14.45 -5.55 -27.49
N GLU A 7 15.39 -5.10 -26.67
CA GLU A 7 15.50 -5.41 -25.25
C GLU A 7 14.32 -4.90 -24.40
N GLN A 8 13.77 -3.73 -24.73
CA GLN A 8 12.63 -3.13 -24.02
C GLN A 8 11.32 -3.86 -24.35
N LEU A 9 11.17 -4.31 -25.60
CA LEU A 9 10.01 -5.12 -26.02
C LEU A 9 10.07 -6.52 -25.42
N ALA A 10 11.27 -7.12 -25.36
CA ALA A 10 11.48 -8.42 -24.71
C ALA A 10 11.18 -8.38 -23.22
N LEU A 11 11.60 -7.32 -22.51
CA LEU A 11 11.26 -7.12 -21.09
C LEU A 11 9.76 -6.90 -20.88
N LEU A 12 9.09 -6.11 -21.72
CA LEU A 12 7.64 -5.90 -21.64
C LEU A 12 6.86 -7.20 -21.86
N VAL A 13 7.23 -7.98 -22.88
CA VAL A 13 6.60 -9.28 -23.18
C VAL A 13 6.89 -10.30 -22.07
N CYS A 14 8.09 -10.31 -21.50
CA CYS A 14 8.44 -11.20 -20.40
C CYS A 14 7.67 -10.82 -19.11
N LEU A 15 7.50 -9.53 -18.83
CA LEU A 15 6.72 -9.03 -17.68
C LEU A 15 5.21 -9.27 -17.84
N LEU A 16 4.68 -9.10 -19.06
CA LEU A 16 3.30 -9.48 -19.39
C LEU A 16 3.10 -10.99 -19.31
N SER A 17 4.12 -11.79 -19.64
CA SER A 17 4.07 -13.26 -19.51
C SER A 17 4.12 -13.73 -18.06
N VAL A 18 4.88 -13.05 -17.19
CA VAL A 18 4.85 -13.31 -15.74
C VAL A 18 3.50 -12.92 -15.14
N ALA A 19 2.92 -11.79 -15.56
CA ALA A 19 1.56 -11.42 -15.17
C ALA A 19 0.52 -12.44 -15.68
N ALA A 20 0.69 -12.94 -16.91
CA ALA A 20 -0.15 -13.98 -17.51
C ALA A 20 -0.02 -15.34 -16.80
N ALA A 21 1.16 -15.69 -16.30
CA ALA A 21 1.41 -16.92 -15.54
C ALA A 21 0.66 -16.99 -14.19
N PHE A 22 0.17 -15.86 -13.67
CA PHE A 22 -0.75 -15.81 -12.53
C PHE A 22 -2.23 -15.82 -12.93
N THR A 23 -2.52 -16.04 -14.22
CA THR A 23 -3.86 -16.10 -14.82
C THR A 23 -4.15 -17.51 -15.35
N THR A 24 -3.99 -18.54 -14.51
CA THR A 24 -4.50 -19.89 -14.84
C THR A 24 -5.98 -20.00 -14.46
N PRO A 25 -6.84 -20.63 -15.28
CA PRO A 25 -8.25 -20.81 -14.97
C PRO A 25 -8.40 -21.96 -13.98
N SER A 26 -8.63 -21.66 -12.71
CA SER A 26 -9.12 -22.65 -11.76
C SER A 26 -10.64 -22.68 -11.86
N GLY A 27 -11.15 -23.72 -12.52
CA GLY A 27 -12.57 -24.06 -12.56
C GLY A 27 -13.15 -24.23 -11.16
N LEU A 28 -14.46 -23.98 -11.10
CA LEU A 28 -15.33 -24.19 -9.96
C LEU A 28 -15.03 -25.51 -9.23
N THR A 29 -14.78 -25.43 -7.93
CA THR A 29 -15.16 -26.49 -7.00
C THR A 29 -15.91 -25.84 -5.85
N THR A 30 -17.22 -26.04 -5.90
CA THR A 30 -18.17 -25.77 -4.83
C THR A 30 -17.75 -26.53 -3.58
N ALA A 31 -17.25 -25.82 -2.57
CA ALA A 31 -17.01 -26.36 -1.24
C ALA A 31 -17.44 -25.32 -0.19
N THR A 32 -18.66 -25.57 0.32
CA THR A 32 -19.13 -25.33 1.70
C THR A 32 -18.52 -24.15 2.46
N ARG A 33 -19.27 -23.05 2.42
CA ARG A 33 -19.20 -21.87 3.28
C ARG A 33 -19.36 -22.29 4.76
N SER A 34 -18.26 -22.60 5.46
CA SER A 34 -18.28 -22.67 6.92
C SER A 34 -18.34 -21.24 7.47
N SER A 35 -19.47 -20.94 8.10
CA SER A 35 -19.91 -19.65 8.60
C SER A 35 -18.86 -18.88 9.40
N PHE A 36 -18.46 -17.72 8.88
CA PHE A 36 -18.16 -16.56 9.71
C PHE A 36 -19.48 -16.10 10.37
N PRO A 37 -19.51 -15.67 11.64
CA PRO A 37 -20.74 -15.22 12.26
C PRO A 37 -21.17 -13.90 11.62
N SER A 38 -22.15 -13.99 10.73
CA SER A 38 -22.95 -12.87 10.28
C SER A 38 -23.72 -12.33 11.49
N ILE A 39 -23.40 -11.10 11.88
CA ILE A 39 -24.20 -10.29 12.81
C ILE A 39 -25.62 -10.27 12.26
N ARG A 40 -26.48 -11.07 12.90
CA ARG A 40 -27.89 -11.19 12.55
C ARG A 40 -28.56 -9.90 13.04
N LEU A 41 -28.87 -9.02 12.09
CA LEU A 41 -29.96 -8.07 12.25
C LEU A 41 -31.23 -8.90 12.44
N GLN A 42 -31.57 -9.21 13.68
CA GLN A 42 -32.89 -9.75 14.00
C GLN A 42 -33.90 -8.60 13.85
N GLN A 43 -34.52 -8.55 12.69
CA GLN A 43 -35.86 -8.00 12.56
C GLN A 43 -36.82 -8.88 13.39
N SER A 44 -37.48 -8.26 14.35
CA SER A 44 -38.76 -8.69 14.92
C SER A 44 -39.44 -7.42 15.44
N LYS A 45 -40.69 -7.09 15.12
CA LYS A 45 -41.70 -7.67 14.25
C LYS A 45 -42.70 -6.53 14.11
N GLU A 46 -42.94 -6.09 12.88
CA GLU A 46 -43.97 -5.12 12.56
C GLU A 46 -45.31 -5.75 12.92
N THR A 47 -46.06 -5.12 13.84
CA THR A 47 -47.46 -5.44 14.10
C THR A 47 -48.18 -4.11 13.99
N ASP A 48 -48.80 -3.90 12.83
CA ASP A 48 -49.71 -2.80 12.58
C ASP A 48 -50.95 -2.96 13.46
N ALA A 49 -51.29 -1.95 14.25
CA ALA A 49 -52.64 -1.73 14.73
C ALA A 49 -52.84 -0.26 15.13
N GLU A 50 -53.74 0.36 14.39
CA GLU A 50 -54.61 1.48 14.74
C GLU A 50 -54.08 2.92 14.78
N VAL A 51 -54.55 3.65 13.77
CA VAL A 51 -54.84 5.09 13.79
C VAL A 51 -55.72 5.40 15.00
N SER A 52 -55.23 6.24 15.91
CA SER A 52 -56.08 7.12 16.70
C SER A 52 -55.41 8.49 16.76
N SER A 53 -56.10 9.43 16.14
CA SER A 53 -56.06 10.86 16.44
C SER A 53 -55.98 11.08 17.95
N ASP A 54 -55.04 11.88 18.42
CA ASP A 54 -55.42 12.98 19.30
C ASP A 54 -54.32 14.04 19.36
N GLU A 55 -54.81 15.25 19.15
CA GLU A 55 -54.16 16.53 19.28
C GLU A 55 -53.57 16.72 20.69
N ASN A 56 -52.49 17.51 20.73
CA ASN A 56 -52.20 18.44 21.83
C ASN A 56 -51.50 17.86 23.08
N LYS A 57 -50.16 17.87 23.05
CA LYS A 57 -49.37 18.36 24.20
C LYS A 57 -47.98 18.79 23.78
N ALA A 58 -47.83 20.09 23.52
CA ALA A 58 -46.54 20.75 23.54
C ALA A 58 -46.06 20.82 25.00
N GLU A 59 -45.37 19.78 25.47
CA GLU A 59 -44.59 19.83 26.71
C GLU A 59 -43.15 19.39 26.41
N HIS A 60 -42.22 20.12 27.01
CA HIS A 60 -40.78 19.93 27.01
C HIS A 60 -40.34 18.45 27.02
N GLN A 61 -40.13 17.85 25.85
CA GLN A 61 -39.42 16.59 25.74
C GLN A 61 -37.92 16.90 25.75
N PHE A 62 -37.37 16.98 26.96
CA PHE A 62 -35.94 16.81 27.21
C PHE A 62 -35.53 15.53 26.51
N TYR A 63 -34.88 15.63 25.35
CA TYR A 63 -34.20 14.50 24.73
C TYR A 63 -33.08 14.11 25.69
N SER A 64 -33.37 13.15 26.57
CA SER A 64 -32.33 12.39 27.24
C SER A 64 -31.60 11.63 26.15
N LEU A 65 -30.54 12.26 25.62
CA LEU A 65 -29.49 11.52 24.94
C LEU A 65 -29.03 10.48 25.96
N ASP A 66 -29.35 9.22 25.72
CA ASP A 66 -28.86 8.12 26.53
C ASP A 66 -27.35 7.99 26.27
N ILE A 67 -26.57 8.77 27.03
CA ILE A 67 -25.11 8.81 26.97
C ILE A 67 -24.52 7.41 27.19
N SER A 68 -25.28 6.47 27.76
CA SER A 68 -24.91 5.06 27.93
C SER A 68 -24.67 4.32 26.60
N LYS A 69 -25.30 4.77 25.49
CA LYS A 69 -25.09 4.22 24.14
C LYS A 69 -24.12 5.01 23.27
N THR A 70 -23.60 6.13 23.77
CA THR A 70 -22.55 6.88 23.08
C THR A 70 -21.22 6.19 23.31
N ILE A 71 -20.81 5.31 22.37
CA ILE A 71 -19.45 4.78 22.37
C ILE A 71 -18.51 5.96 22.13
N TYR A 72 -17.84 6.42 23.19
CA TYR A 72 -16.67 7.28 23.08
C TYR A 72 -15.56 6.47 22.42
N THR A 73 -15.57 6.38 21.08
CA THR A 73 -14.40 5.88 20.36
C THR A 73 -13.38 7.00 20.40
N SER A 74 -12.39 6.91 21.30
CA SER A 74 -11.21 7.77 21.16
C SER A 74 -10.64 7.56 19.76
N SER A 75 -10.43 8.63 19.00
CA SER A 75 -9.81 8.54 17.67
C SER A 75 -8.41 7.90 17.72
N ILE A 76 -7.82 7.84 18.92
CA ILE A 76 -6.51 7.29 19.21
C ILE A 76 -6.71 6.01 20.01
N LYS A 77 -6.18 4.90 19.49
CA LYS A 77 -6.17 3.59 20.17
C LYS A 77 -5.05 3.53 21.20
N SER A 78 -5.21 2.71 22.23
CA SER A 78 -4.11 2.40 23.15
C SER A 78 -2.97 1.68 22.40
N PRO A 79 -1.72 1.72 22.90
CA PRO A 79 -0.62 0.97 22.28
C PRO A 79 -0.91 -0.52 22.13
N LYS A 80 -1.59 -1.13 23.11
CA LYS A 80 -2.01 -2.54 23.09
C LYS A 80 -3.02 -2.81 21.97
N ASP A 81 -4.07 -2.01 21.88
CA ASP A 81 -5.11 -2.18 20.86
C ASP A 81 -4.58 -1.89 19.45
N THR A 82 -3.61 -0.98 19.35
CA THR A 82 -2.92 -0.67 18.10
C THR A 82 -2.10 -1.86 17.62
N TYR A 83 -1.35 -2.51 18.51
CA TYR A 83 -0.58 -3.70 18.17
C TYR A 83 -1.48 -4.87 17.74
N ILE A 84 -2.59 -5.11 18.43
CA ILE A 84 -3.56 -6.15 18.05
C ILE A 84 -4.13 -5.87 16.66
N ALA A 85 -4.60 -4.64 16.40
CA ALA A 85 -5.09 -4.25 15.08
C ALA A 85 -4.01 -4.34 13.99
N PHE A 86 -2.76 -4.11 14.35
CA PHE A 86 -1.60 -4.22 13.45
C PHE A 86 -1.33 -5.68 13.05
N ALA A 87 -1.38 -6.61 14.02
CA ALA A 87 -1.26 -8.04 13.78
C ALA A 87 -2.44 -8.60 12.98
N GLU A 88 -3.67 -8.20 13.30
CA GLU A 88 -4.88 -8.57 12.55
C GLU A 88 -4.82 -8.12 11.09
N LYS A 89 -4.35 -6.89 10.84
CA LYS A 89 -4.10 -6.38 9.48
C LYS A 89 -3.07 -7.23 8.74
N GLY A 90 -2.00 -7.63 9.42
CA GLY A 90 -1.00 -8.55 8.87
C GLY A 90 -1.59 -9.91 8.49
N ALA A 91 -2.42 -10.48 9.36
CA ALA A 91 -3.10 -11.75 9.10
C ALA A 91 -4.05 -11.66 7.89
N ALA A 92 -4.84 -10.57 7.83
CA ALA A 92 -5.70 -10.29 6.68
C ALA A 92 -4.90 -10.16 5.38
N ASN A 93 -3.75 -9.48 5.42
CA ASN A 93 -2.87 -9.33 4.26
C ASN A 93 -2.28 -10.66 3.78
N ALA A 94 -1.77 -11.46 4.70
CA ALA A 94 -1.14 -12.75 4.38
C ALA A 94 -2.12 -13.82 3.93
N LYS A 95 -3.39 -13.80 4.37
CA LYS A 95 -4.41 -14.80 4.00
C LYS A 95 -5.13 -14.50 2.69
N MET A 96 -4.91 -13.34 2.09
CA MET A 96 -5.49 -13.01 0.79
C MET A 96 -4.98 -13.92 -0.34
N ALA A 97 -5.82 -14.11 -1.35
CA ALA A 97 -5.45 -14.84 -2.56
C ALA A 97 -4.19 -14.23 -3.21
N LYS A 98 -3.27 -15.09 -3.67
CA LYS A 98 -1.99 -14.70 -4.31
C LYS A 98 -2.18 -13.61 -5.37
N ARG A 99 -3.19 -13.76 -6.23
CA ARG A 99 -3.53 -12.80 -7.28
C ARG A 99 -3.87 -11.43 -6.71
N LYS A 100 -4.67 -11.36 -5.66
CA LYS A 100 -5.06 -10.07 -5.06
C LYS A 100 -3.85 -9.36 -4.45
N ILE A 101 -3.00 -10.08 -3.71
CA ILE A 101 -1.74 -9.55 -3.16
C ILE A 101 -0.88 -9.01 -4.29
N PHE A 102 -0.68 -9.78 -5.37
CA PHE A 102 0.12 -9.37 -6.50
C PHE A 102 -0.37 -8.07 -7.14
N HIS A 103 -1.67 -7.94 -7.44
CA HIS A 103 -2.21 -6.72 -8.06
C HIS A 103 -2.09 -5.50 -7.13
N GLN A 104 -2.41 -5.66 -5.85
CA GLN A 104 -2.26 -4.58 -4.87
C GLN A 104 -0.79 -4.17 -4.68
N SER A 105 0.14 -5.11 -4.84
CA SER A 105 1.57 -4.84 -4.80
C SER A 105 2.13 -4.23 -6.07
N VAL A 106 1.61 -4.58 -7.25
CA VAL A 106 1.94 -3.87 -8.49
C VAL A 106 1.52 -2.40 -8.40
N LEU A 107 0.30 -2.14 -7.93
CA LEU A 107 -0.17 -0.76 -7.71
C LEU A 107 0.71 -0.02 -6.69
N GLY A 108 1.03 -0.66 -5.56
CA GLY A 108 1.95 -0.11 -4.56
C GLY A 108 3.32 0.24 -5.15
N GLY A 109 3.87 -0.62 -6.01
CA GLY A 109 5.12 -0.37 -6.72
C GLY A 109 5.03 0.81 -7.71
N CYS A 110 3.93 0.90 -8.46
CA CYS A 110 3.69 2.02 -9.37
C CYS A 110 3.64 3.35 -8.63
N TYR A 111 2.96 3.42 -7.48
CA TYR A 111 2.90 4.64 -6.66
C TYR A 111 4.28 5.01 -6.09
N VAL A 112 5.04 4.03 -5.57
CA VAL A 112 6.41 4.28 -5.12
C VAL A 112 7.28 4.80 -6.26
N GLY A 113 7.21 4.16 -7.43
CA GLY A 113 7.94 4.59 -8.62
C GLY A 113 7.56 6.00 -9.07
N PHE A 114 6.27 6.34 -9.02
CA PHE A 114 5.77 7.67 -9.36
C PHE A 114 6.32 8.74 -8.41
N GLY A 115 6.28 8.51 -7.09
CA GLY A 115 6.89 9.42 -6.13
C GLY A 115 8.40 9.56 -6.31
N GLY A 116 9.10 8.45 -6.62
CA GLY A 116 10.52 8.49 -6.94
C GLY A 116 10.84 9.35 -8.16
N LEU A 117 10.05 9.22 -9.22
CA LEU A 117 10.17 10.06 -10.43
C LEU A 117 9.86 11.53 -10.15
N LEU A 118 8.85 11.82 -9.33
CA LEU A 118 8.54 13.18 -8.90
C LEU A 118 9.72 13.79 -8.13
N SER A 119 10.26 13.06 -7.16
CA SER A 119 11.43 13.51 -6.40
C SER A 119 12.67 13.72 -7.27
N LEU A 120 12.92 12.83 -8.24
CA LEU A 120 14.01 12.99 -9.20
C LEU A 120 13.78 14.18 -10.15
N SER A 121 12.54 14.42 -10.56
CA SER A 121 12.19 15.51 -11.46
C SER A 121 12.32 16.87 -10.78
N VAL A 122 11.86 16.98 -9.54
CA VAL A 122 12.02 18.22 -8.75
C VAL A 122 13.49 18.42 -8.40
N ALA A 123 14.10 17.48 -7.68
CA ALA A 123 15.46 17.64 -7.17
C ALA A 123 16.52 17.73 -8.27
N GLY A 124 16.30 17.05 -9.40
CA GLY A 124 17.21 17.09 -10.55
C GLY A 124 17.21 18.41 -11.32
N ASN A 125 16.15 19.23 -11.19
CA ASN A 125 15.97 20.46 -11.98
C ASN A 125 15.99 21.75 -11.14
N ILE A 126 16.42 21.71 -9.87
CA ILE A 126 16.58 22.91 -9.00
C ILE A 126 17.66 23.90 -9.53
N GLY A 127 18.45 23.51 -10.53
CA GLY A 127 19.36 24.42 -11.25
C GLY A 127 20.53 24.94 -10.39
N GLY A 128 20.99 26.17 -10.64
CA GLY A 128 22.17 26.76 -10.00
C GLY A 128 22.09 26.87 -8.47
N ILE A 129 20.88 27.00 -7.91
CA ILE A 129 20.65 27.02 -6.46
C ILE A 129 21.05 25.67 -5.83
N GLY A 130 20.82 24.58 -6.53
CA GLY A 130 21.16 23.22 -6.06
C GLY A 130 22.66 22.94 -6.07
N ALA A 131 23.41 23.59 -6.95
CA ALA A 131 24.87 23.51 -6.98
C ALA A 131 25.52 24.25 -5.82
N ALA A 132 24.99 25.43 -5.47
CA ALA A 132 25.45 26.20 -4.32
C ALA A 132 25.06 25.57 -2.98
N ASN A 133 23.90 24.87 -2.92
CA ASN A 133 23.34 24.33 -1.68
C ASN A 133 22.87 22.88 -1.84
N PRO A 134 23.78 21.89 -1.77
CA PRO A 134 23.41 20.48 -1.92
C PRO A 134 22.46 19.95 -0.84
N GLY A 135 22.41 20.63 0.32
CA GLY A 135 21.45 20.32 1.40
C GLY A 135 19.99 20.58 0.99
N LEU A 136 19.73 21.66 0.24
CA LEU A 136 18.39 22.00 -0.22
C LEU A 136 17.84 20.98 -1.22
N VAL A 137 18.70 20.47 -2.11
CA VAL A 137 18.33 19.41 -3.07
C VAL A 137 17.91 18.14 -2.32
N LYS A 138 18.64 17.75 -1.27
CA LYS A 138 18.29 16.60 -0.44
C LYS A 138 17.01 16.82 0.36
N MET A 139 16.81 18.03 0.89
CA MET A 139 15.60 18.38 1.63
C MET A 139 14.36 18.33 0.72
N ALA A 140 14.44 18.91 -0.48
CA ALA A 140 13.36 18.86 -1.47
C ALA A 140 13.04 17.42 -1.89
N PHE A 141 14.06 16.58 -2.09
CA PHE A 141 13.87 15.16 -2.37
C PHE A 141 13.17 14.44 -1.20
N ALA A 142 13.58 14.72 0.04
CA ALA A 142 13.05 14.10 1.25
C ALA A 142 11.61 14.56 1.59
N ALA A 143 11.28 15.82 1.35
CA ALA A 143 9.94 16.38 1.63
C ALA A 143 8.82 15.72 0.81
N LEU A 144 9.14 15.16 -0.35
CA LEU A 144 8.20 14.47 -1.21
C LEU A 144 7.94 13.00 -0.79
N PHE A 145 8.79 12.45 0.07
CA PHE A 145 8.68 11.06 0.52
C PHE A 145 7.44 10.79 1.40
N PRO A 146 7.10 11.62 2.41
CA PRO A 146 5.87 11.44 3.19
C PRO A 146 4.59 11.55 2.35
N VAL A 147 4.57 12.45 1.36
CA VAL A 147 3.43 12.61 0.45
C VAL A 147 3.20 11.32 -0.34
N ASN A 148 4.28 10.68 -0.78
CA ASN A 148 4.20 9.42 -1.50
C ASN A 148 3.70 8.26 -0.61
N LEU A 149 4.14 8.20 0.65
CA LEU A 149 3.62 7.20 1.58
C LEU A 149 2.13 7.41 1.88
N LEU A 150 1.68 8.66 2.02
CA LEU A 150 0.27 8.96 2.21
C LEU A 150 -0.59 8.48 1.03
N LEU A 151 -0.13 8.67 -0.21
CA LEU A 151 -0.81 8.20 -1.42
C LEU A 151 -1.01 6.67 -1.40
N ILE A 152 -0.03 5.91 -0.94
CA ILE A 152 -0.11 4.45 -0.87
C ILE A 152 -1.08 4.01 0.23
N LEU A 153 -1.07 4.72 1.37
CA LEU A 153 -1.97 4.43 2.49
C LEU A 153 -3.43 4.69 2.14
N THR A 154 -3.74 5.75 1.38
CA THR A 154 -5.12 6.08 0.98
C THR A 154 -5.64 5.17 -0.13
N THR A 155 -4.77 4.72 -1.03
CA THR A 155 -5.15 3.81 -2.14
C THR A 155 -5.25 2.34 -1.70
N GLY A 156 -4.72 1.99 -0.52
CA GLY A 156 -4.74 0.62 -0.01
C GLY A 156 -3.80 -0.32 -0.77
N GLY A 157 -2.75 0.21 -1.38
CA GLY A 157 -1.69 -0.58 -2.03
C GLY A 157 -0.88 -1.40 -1.01
N GLN A 158 -0.44 -2.59 -1.41
CA GLN A 158 0.37 -3.46 -0.54
C GLN A 158 1.87 -3.30 -0.85
N LEU A 159 2.59 -2.63 0.04
CA LEU A 159 4.04 -2.46 -0.07
C LEU A 159 4.78 -3.48 0.81
N PHE A 160 5.85 -4.08 0.28
CA PHE A 160 6.67 -5.07 0.98
C PHE A 160 7.19 -4.56 2.33
N THR A 161 7.62 -3.31 2.42
CA THR A 161 8.13 -2.71 3.67
C THR A 161 7.08 -2.72 4.78
N GLY A 162 5.88 -2.18 4.53
CA GLY A 162 4.77 -2.24 5.50
C GLY A 162 4.22 -3.65 5.74
N ASN A 163 4.22 -4.49 4.69
CA ASN A 163 3.80 -5.89 4.78
C ASN A 163 4.77 -6.72 5.63
N SER A 164 6.07 -6.42 5.58
CA SER A 164 7.10 -7.11 6.36
C SER A 164 6.88 -6.95 7.86
N ALA A 165 6.54 -5.74 8.31
CA ALA A 165 6.27 -5.47 9.72
C ALA A 165 4.91 -6.04 10.16
N THR A 166 3.83 -5.81 9.39
CA THR A 166 2.47 -6.27 9.76
C THR A 166 2.37 -7.80 9.79
N VAL A 167 2.90 -8.50 8.77
CA VAL A 167 2.85 -9.97 8.69
C VAL A 167 3.79 -10.61 9.71
N ALA A 168 4.92 -9.98 10.04
CA ALA A 168 5.77 -10.44 11.14
C ALA A 168 5.03 -10.37 12.48
N ALA A 169 4.34 -9.26 12.78
CA ALA A 169 3.51 -9.16 13.99
C ALA A 169 2.40 -10.22 14.02
N ALA A 170 1.72 -10.44 12.89
CA ALA A 170 0.73 -11.52 12.78
C ALA A 170 1.33 -12.91 13.05
N ARG A 171 2.59 -13.13 12.66
CA ARG A 171 3.29 -14.38 12.92
C ARG A 171 3.67 -14.53 14.39
N TYR A 172 4.08 -13.47 15.07
CA TYR A 172 4.36 -13.50 16.50
C TYR A 172 3.12 -13.82 17.34
N GLU A 173 1.93 -13.43 16.87
CA GLU A 173 0.63 -13.80 17.47
C GLU A 173 0.06 -15.13 16.94
N ASP A 174 0.86 -15.94 16.23
CA ASP A 174 0.47 -17.23 15.63
C ASP A 174 -0.79 -17.16 14.73
N LEU A 175 -1.12 -15.98 14.18
CA LEU A 175 -2.28 -15.80 13.30
C LEU A 175 -2.04 -16.29 11.87
N VAL A 176 -0.77 -16.47 11.47
CA VAL A 176 -0.33 -16.87 10.13
C VAL A 176 0.79 -17.91 10.21
N ASP A 177 0.81 -18.83 9.25
CA ASP A 177 1.90 -19.82 9.16
C ASP A 177 3.15 -19.25 8.46
N ASN A 178 4.31 -19.86 8.69
CA ASN A 178 5.57 -19.51 8.03
C ASN A 178 5.46 -19.56 6.50
N ARG A 179 4.66 -20.49 5.95
CA ARG A 179 4.41 -20.57 4.51
C ARG A 179 3.63 -19.36 4.00
N GLU A 180 2.65 -18.88 4.76
CA GLU A 180 1.85 -17.70 4.40
C GLU A 180 2.67 -16.42 4.48
N LEU A 181 3.53 -16.32 5.50
CA LEU A 181 4.48 -15.22 5.67
C LEU A 181 5.42 -15.11 4.47
N ILE A 182 6.15 -16.18 4.15
CA ILE A 182 7.13 -16.18 3.04
C ILE A 182 6.41 -15.92 1.71
N ARG A 183 5.24 -16.55 1.49
CA ARG A 183 4.43 -16.31 0.30
C ARG A 183 4.02 -14.84 0.16
N SER A 184 3.52 -14.24 1.24
CA SER A 184 3.09 -12.84 1.24
C SER A 184 4.26 -11.92 0.92
N TRP A 185 5.41 -12.15 1.54
CA TRP A 185 6.63 -11.37 1.32
C TRP A 185 7.13 -11.48 -0.12
N VAL A 186 7.32 -12.69 -0.65
CA VAL A 186 7.82 -12.90 -2.01
C VAL A 186 6.87 -12.33 -3.05
N VAL A 187 5.56 -12.55 -2.92
CA VAL A 187 4.55 -12.03 -3.88
C VAL A 187 4.51 -10.51 -3.83
N SER A 188 4.52 -9.92 -2.62
CA SER A 188 4.50 -8.46 -2.47
C SER A 188 5.75 -7.79 -3.02
N LEU A 189 6.93 -8.35 -2.76
CA LEU A 189 8.21 -7.85 -3.28
C LEU A 189 8.25 -7.93 -4.81
N THR A 190 7.86 -9.07 -5.37
CA THR A 190 7.81 -9.26 -6.83
C THR A 190 6.84 -8.28 -7.48
N GLY A 191 5.63 -8.11 -6.91
CA GLY A 191 4.66 -7.14 -7.39
C GLY A 191 5.19 -5.71 -7.35
N ASN A 192 5.85 -5.30 -6.25
CA ASN A 192 6.42 -3.96 -6.14
C ASN A 192 7.52 -3.72 -7.17
N VAL A 193 8.42 -4.69 -7.40
CA VAL A 193 9.46 -4.58 -8.43
C VAL A 193 8.86 -4.43 -9.82
N VAL A 194 7.84 -5.23 -10.15
CA VAL A 194 7.12 -5.14 -11.44
C VAL A 194 6.47 -3.76 -11.59
N GLY A 195 5.78 -3.26 -10.55
CA GLY A 195 5.17 -1.93 -10.58
C GLY A 195 6.18 -0.80 -10.78
N CYS A 196 7.30 -0.84 -10.06
CA CYS A 196 8.40 0.11 -10.23
C CYS A 196 8.99 0.06 -11.65
N ALA A 197 9.19 -1.14 -12.20
CA ALA A 197 9.71 -1.32 -13.56
C ALA A 197 8.75 -0.76 -14.61
N LEU A 198 7.45 -1.03 -14.50
CA LEU A 198 6.42 -0.46 -15.39
C LEU A 198 6.44 1.06 -15.37
N MET A 199 6.57 1.66 -14.19
CA MET A 199 6.63 3.11 -14.05
C MET A 199 7.92 3.70 -14.63
N ALA A 200 9.06 3.04 -14.44
CA ALA A 200 10.33 3.44 -15.06
C ALA A 200 10.29 3.37 -16.58
N LEU A 201 9.68 2.32 -17.15
CA LEU A 201 9.47 2.17 -18.59
C LEU A 201 8.56 3.27 -19.13
N ALA A 202 7.43 3.52 -18.47
CA ALA A 202 6.51 4.58 -18.84
C ALA A 202 7.19 5.96 -18.82
N ALA A 203 7.99 6.25 -17.80
CA ALA A 203 8.74 7.50 -17.70
C ALA A 203 9.84 7.64 -18.77
N SER A 204 10.51 6.54 -19.11
CA SER A 204 11.47 6.53 -20.22
C SER A 204 10.78 6.76 -21.56
N TYR A 205 9.62 6.15 -21.79
CA TYR A 205 8.84 6.33 -23.02
C TYR A 205 8.28 7.74 -23.14
N ALA A 206 7.85 8.33 -22.02
CA ALA A 206 7.37 9.71 -21.95
C ALA A 206 8.48 10.77 -22.08
N GLY A 207 9.76 10.38 -22.10
CA GLY A 207 10.88 11.32 -22.22
C GLY A 207 11.18 12.13 -20.95
N ILE A 208 10.65 11.71 -19.80
CA ILE A 208 10.81 12.41 -18.51
C ILE A 208 12.22 12.20 -17.93
N LEU A 209 12.84 11.05 -18.21
CA LEU A 209 14.21 10.71 -17.77
C LEU A 209 15.27 11.38 -18.64
N THR A 210 15.23 12.71 -18.74
CA THR A 210 16.18 13.53 -19.51
C THR A 210 16.78 14.63 -18.65
N GLY A 211 17.85 15.28 -19.12
CA GLY A 211 18.51 16.39 -18.43
C GLY A 211 18.91 16.09 -16.99
N GLY A 212 18.62 17.03 -16.08
CA GLY A 212 18.97 16.95 -14.66
C GLY A 212 18.36 15.75 -13.92
N THR A 213 17.17 15.30 -14.34
CA THR A 213 16.50 14.12 -13.80
C THR A 213 17.31 12.85 -14.06
N SER A 214 17.79 12.67 -15.30
CA SER A 214 18.63 11.52 -15.68
C SER A 214 20.00 11.52 -15.00
N ALA A 215 20.61 12.71 -14.85
CA ALA A 215 21.89 12.88 -14.18
C ALA A 215 21.80 12.53 -12.69
N LEU A 216 20.76 13.02 -12.00
CA LEU A 216 20.53 12.72 -10.59
C LEU A 216 20.20 11.23 -10.38
N CYS A 217 19.38 10.65 -11.26
CA CYS A 217 19.07 9.21 -11.24
C CYS A 217 20.34 8.36 -11.36
N THR A 218 21.20 8.67 -12.34
CA THR A 218 22.47 7.96 -12.57
C THR A 218 23.41 8.10 -11.38
N LYS A 219 23.56 9.31 -10.83
CA LYS A 219 24.38 9.57 -9.64
C LYS A 219 23.89 8.76 -8.43
N MET A 220 22.58 8.69 -8.21
CA MET A 220 22.00 7.89 -7.12
C MET A 220 22.18 6.39 -7.36
N ALA A 221 22.02 5.91 -8.60
CA ALA A 221 22.21 4.51 -8.95
C ALA A 221 23.66 4.07 -8.68
N ILE A 222 24.65 4.83 -9.15
CA ILE A 222 26.07 4.58 -8.91
C ILE A 222 26.38 4.56 -7.40
N GLY A 223 25.86 5.52 -6.65
CA GLY A 223 26.06 5.58 -5.20
C GLY A 223 25.44 4.40 -4.43
N LYS A 224 24.34 3.82 -4.93
CA LYS A 224 23.70 2.65 -4.32
C LYS A 224 24.44 1.34 -4.61
N VAL A 225 24.92 1.17 -5.84
CA VAL A 225 25.65 -0.05 -6.25
C VAL A 225 27.12 -0.04 -5.80
N GLY A 226 27.72 1.13 -5.58
CA GLY A 226 29.10 1.27 -5.12
C GLY A 226 29.30 1.15 -3.60
N ALA A 227 28.23 1.13 -2.80
CA ALA A 227 28.31 0.99 -1.35
C ALA A 227 28.57 -0.47 -0.94
N THR A 228 29.23 -0.68 0.20
CA THR A 228 29.49 -2.03 0.70
C THR A 228 28.20 -2.72 1.15
N ALA A 229 28.18 -4.05 1.08
CA ALA A 229 27.00 -4.84 1.47
C ALA A 229 26.53 -4.51 2.90
N MET A 230 27.46 -4.36 3.85
CA MET A 230 27.13 -4.03 5.24
C MET A 230 26.54 -2.62 5.39
N GLN A 231 27.05 -1.64 4.64
CA GLN A 231 26.47 -0.29 4.64
C GLN A 231 25.03 -0.30 4.10
N ASN A 232 24.77 -1.05 3.04
CA ASN A 232 23.43 -1.18 2.48
C ASN A 232 22.49 -1.94 3.42
N PHE A 233 22.98 -2.95 4.13
CA PHE A 233 22.20 -3.68 5.13
C PHE A 233 21.75 -2.77 6.29
N VAL A 234 22.67 -2.02 6.90
CA VAL A 234 22.33 -1.09 8.00
C VAL A 234 21.37 0.01 7.51
N LYS A 235 21.59 0.56 6.31
CA LYS A 235 20.65 1.52 5.70
C LYS A 235 19.25 0.92 5.50
N ALA A 236 19.17 -0.36 5.14
CA ALA A 236 17.88 -1.04 4.96
C ALA A 236 17.13 -1.18 6.30
N ILE A 237 17.83 -1.50 7.40
CA ILE A 237 17.25 -1.54 8.75
C ILE A 237 16.72 -0.15 9.14
N MET A 238 17.55 0.89 8.99
CA MET A 238 17.16 2.26 9.35
C MET A 238 16.02 2.81 8.49
N CYS A 239 15.88 2.33 7.26
CA CYS A 239 14.79 2.73 6.38
C CYS A 239 13.44 2.11 6.76
N ASN A 240 13.45 0.94 7.39
CA ASN A 240 12.25 0.14 7.69
C ASN A 240 12.01 -0.01 9.20
N TRP A 241 12.53 0.94 9.99
CA TRP A 241 12.22 1.08 11.41
C TRP A 241 10.82 1.66 11.60
#